data_AF-A0A0F9J8W1-F1
#
_entry.id   AF-A0A0F9J8W1-F1
#
_cell.length_a   1.000
_cell.length_b   1.000
_cell.length_c   1.000
_cell.angle_alpha   90.00
_cell.angle_beta   90.00
_cell.angle_gamma   90.00
#
_symmetry.space_group_name_H-M   'P 1'
#
loop_
_entity.id
_entity.type
_entity.pdbx_description
1 polymer ?
#
loop_
_entity_poly.entity_id
_entity_poly.type
_entity_poly.pdbx_seq_one_letter_code
_entity_poly.pdbx_strand_id
1 'polypeptide(L)'
;MKKNYINKVSKKQAIELKKRAELKAQLISEYGAVCATCGARGDWRGLSLHHKKFLSRLGETQFDNVELLCYPCHSKLHGIREVTESGK
;
A
#
# COMPACT_ATOMS: atom_id res chain seq x y z
N MET A 1 25.97 24.24 -11.49
CA MET A 1 24.87 23.26 -11.65
C MET A 1 23.54 23.98 -11.46
N LYS A 2 22.57 23.85 -12.39
CA LYS A 2 21.21 24.35 -12.16
C LYS A 2 20.53 23.46 -11.11
N LYS A 3 19.98 24.05 -10.04
CA LYS A 3 19.18 23.32 -9.05
C LYS A 3 17.89 22.87 -9.73
N ASN A 4 17.77 21.57 -10.01
CA ASN A 4 16.50 20.98 -10.39
C ASN A 4 15.72 20.69 -9.11
N TYR A 5 14.64 21.44 -8.89
CA TYR A 5 13.69 21.14 -7.82
C TYR A 5 12.83 19.95 -8.25
N ILE A 6 12.58 19.02 -7.32
CA ILE A 6 11.58 17.98 -7.54
C ILE A 6 10.23 18.68 -7.70
N ASN A 7 9.56 18.48 -8.84
CA ASN A 7 8.26 19.07 -9.11
C ASN A 7 7.24 18.63 -8.04
N LYS A 8 6.32 19.53 -7.68
CA LYS A 8 5.22 19.22 -6.77
C LYS A 8 4.40 18.05 -7.32
N VAL A 9 3.91 17.20 -6.42
CA VAL A 9 2.94 16.13 -6.75
C VAL A 9 1.76 16.71 -7.52
N SER A 10 1.34 15.99 -8.56
CA SER A 10 0.20 16.42 -9.37
C SER A 10 -1.08 16.46 -8.51
N LYS A 11 -2.03 17.34 -8.87
CA LYS A 11 -3.35 17.39 -8.21
C LYS A 11 -4.03 16.02 -8.22
N LYS A 12 -3.92 15.27 -9.33
CA LYS A 12 -4.44 13.91 -9.48
C LYS A 12 -3.85 12.96 -8.44
N GLN A 13 -2.53 12.99 -8.27
CA GLN A 13 -1.85 12.14 -7.28
C GLN A 13 -2.21 12.54 -5.85
N ALA A 14 -2.39 13.83 -5.56
CA ALA A 14 -2.83 14.29 -4.24
C ALA A 14 -4.24 13.77 -3.89
N ILE A 15 -5.18 13.82 -4.84
CA ILE A 15 -6.54 13.27 -4.68
C ILE A 15 -6.48 11.76 -4.42
N GLU A 16 -5.68 11.05 -5.20
CA GLU A 16 -5.50 9.60 -5.07
C GLU A 16 -4.92 9.21 -3.70
N LEU A 17 -3.91 9.93 -3.21
CA LEU A 17 -3.33 9.70 -1.88
C LEU A 17 -4.36 9.95 -0.76
N LYS A 18 -5.18 10.99 -0.89
CA LYS A 18 -6.26 11.26 0.07
C LYS A 18 -7.28 10.13 0.10
N LYS A 19 -7.74 9.67 -1.06
CA LYS A 19 -8.70 8.55 -1.18
C LYS A 19 -8.18 7.27 -0.54
N ARG A 20 -6.89 6.96 -0.72
CA ARG A 20 -6.25 5.79 -0.08
C ARG A 20 -6.19 5.92 1.44
N ALA A 21 -5.88 7.10 1.96
CA ALA A 21 -5.83 7.33 3.41
C ALA A 21 -7.22 7.14 4.04
N GLU A 22 -8.26 7.67 3.39
CA GLU A 22 -9.66 7.52 3.81
C GLU A 22 -10.10 6.05 3.81
N LEU A 23 -9.88 5.31 2.71
CA LEU A 23 -10.21 3.89 2.63
C LEU A 23 -9.42 3.04 3.64
N LYS A 24 -8.15 3.37 3.86
CA LYS A 24 -7.34 2.68 4.88
C LYS A 24 -7.95 2.85 6.27
N ALA A 25 -8.33 4.08 6.63
CA ALA A 25 -8.98 4.35 7.90
C ALA A 25 -10.33 3.63 8.04
N GLN A 26 -11.12 3.62 6.96
CA GLN A 26 -12.40 2.89 6.92
C GLN A 26 -12.20 1.39 7.14
N LEU A 27 -11.27 0.75 6.41
CA LEU A 27 -10.98 -0.68 6.58
C LEU A 27 -10.48 -1.02 7.97
N ILE A 28 -9.65 -0.16 8.57
CA ILE A 28 -9.19 -0.35 9.96
C ILE A 28 -10.38 -0.27 10.93
N SER A 29 -11.33 0.62 10.69
CA SER A 29 -12.54 0.74 11.51
C SER A 29 -13.46 -0.47 11.38
N GLU A 30 -13.61 -1.04 10.17
CA GLU A 30 -14.55 -2.14 9.91
C GLU A 30 -13.97 -3.52 10.28
N TYR A 31 -12.69 -3.75 9.99
CA TYR A 31 -12.06 -5.08 10.14
C TYR A 31 -10.96 -5.13 11.19
N GLY A 32 -10.64 -3.98 11.82
CA GLY A 32 -9.51 -3.85 12.72
C GLY A 32 -8.18 -3.63 11.98
N ALA A 33 -7.16 -3.24 12.74
CA ALA A 33 -5.80 -3.06 12.24
C ALA A 33 -5.06 -4.41 12.13
N VAL A 34 -5.56 -5.31 11.27
CA VAL A 34 -4.96 -6.62 10.98
C VAL A 34 -4.83 -6.87 9.48
N CYS A 35 -3.86 -7.71 9.11
CA CYS A 35 -3.65 -8.16 7.74
C CYS A 35 -4.80 -9.06 7.29
N ALA A 36 -5.44 -8.74 6.16
CA ALA A 36 -6.52 -9.52 5.58
C ALA A 36 -6.10 -10.95 5.18
N THR A 37 -4.81 -11.16 4.88
CA THR A 37 -4.28 -12.48 4.49
C THR A 37 -3.85 -13.35 5.67
N CYS A 38 -3.13 -12.78 6.65
CA CYS A 38 -2.50 -13.57 7.72
C CYS A 38 -2.98 -13.22 9.14
N GLY A 39 -3.84 -12.22 9.31
CA GLY A 39 -4.35 -11.79 10.61
C GLY A 39 -3.36 -11.02 11.50
N ALA A 40 -2.09 -10.89 11.11
CA ALA A 40 -1.10 -10.15 11.89
C ALA A 40 -1.34 -8.63 11.89
N ARG A 41 -1.00 -7.94 12.97
CA ARG A 41 -1.15 -6.47 13.09
C ARG A 41 -0.19 -5.64 12.22
N GLY A 42 0.73 -6.30 11.51
CA GLY A 42 1.86 -5.66 10.85
C GLY A 42 3.05 -5.50 11.80
N ASP A 43 4.22 -5.18 11.23
CA ASP A 43 5.44 -4.86 11.98
C ASP A 43 5.58 -3.34 12.13
N TRP A 44 6.79 -2.84 12.40
CA TRP A 44 7.10 -1.41 12.51
C TRP A 44 6.75 -0.59 11.25
N ARG A 45 6.55 -1.23 10.09
CA ARG A 45 6.10 -0.60 8.82
C ARG A 45 4.58 -0.43 8.76
N GLY A 46 3.85 -1.10 9.65
CA GLY A 46 2.40 -1.14 9.70
C GLY A 46 1.75 -1.90 8.54
N LEU A 47 0.47 -1.63 8.32
CA LEU A 47 -0.32 -2.22 7.23
C LEU A 47 -0.33 -1.31 6.01
N SER A 48 -0.22 -1.89 4.82
CA SER A 48 -0.34 -1.22 3.53
C SER A 48 -1.73 -1.45 2.93
N LEU A 49 -2.21 -0.49 2.15
CA LEU A 49 -3.42 -0.65 1.34
C LEU A 49 -3.02 -1.28 0.00
N HIS A 50 -3.41 -2.53 -0.22
CA HIS A 50 -3.13 -3.26 -1.46
C HIS A 50 -4.32 -3.16 -2.41
N HIS A 51 -4.05 -2.99 -3.71
CA HIS A 51 -5.06 -3.08 -4.76
C HIS A 51 -5.09 -4.48 -5.37
N LYS A 52 -6.22 -5.19 -5.25
CA LYS A 52 -6.41 -6.54 -5.83
C LYS A 52 -6.25 -6.52 -7.36
N LYS A 53 -6.89 -5.54 -8.01
CA LYS A 53 -6.62 -5.13 -9.39
C LYS A 53 -5.76 -3.89 -9.37
N PHE A 54 -4.53 -3.99 -9.89
CA PHE A 54 -3.58 -2.88 -9.90
C PHE A 54 -4.08 -1.66 -10.68
N LEU A 55 -3.72 -0.46 -10.23
CA LEU A 55 -4.04 0.79 -10.93
C LEU A 55 -3.50 0.84 -12.36
N SER A 56 -2.30 0.26 -12.59
CA SER A 56 -1.72 0.14 -13.94
C SER A 56 -2.53 -0.74 -14.88
N ARG A 57 -3.42 -1.57 -14.33
CA ARG A 57 -4.31 -2.48 -15.06
C ARG A 57 -5.77 -2.04 -14.98
N LEU A 58 -6.03 -0.72 -14.86
CA LEU A 58 -7.38 -0.15 -14.73
C LEU A 58 -8.12 -0.64 -13.47
N GLY A 59 -7.38 -0.88 -12.39
CA GLY A 59 -7.95 -0.98 -11.05
C GLY A 59 -8.26 0.40 -10.51
N GLU A 60 -9.23 0.47 -9.60
CA GLU A 60 -9.63 1.71 -8.94
C GLU A 60 -9.41 1.62 -7.44
N THR A 61 -9.22 2.79 -6.82
CA THR A 61 -9.13 2.91 -5.37
C THR A 61 -10.55 2.94 -4.80
N GLN A 62 -11.12 1.77 -4.57
CA GLN A 62 -12.48 1.57 -4.07
C GLN A 62 -12.50 0.38 -3.12
N PHE A 63 -13.45 0.37 -2.19
CA PHE A 63 -13.47 -0.51 -1.02
C PHE A 63 -13.34 -2.01 -1.38
N ASP A 64 -14.05 -2.47 -2.39
CA ASP A 64 -14.03 -3.87 -2.85
C ASP A 64 -12.70 -4.31 -3.51
N ASN A 65 -11.98 -3.36 -4.11
CA ASN A 65 -10.70 -3.58 -4.79
C ASN A 65 -9.48 -3.36 -3.89
N VAL A 66 -9.68 -3.00 -2.62
CA VAL A 66 -8.57 -2.80 -1.68
C VAL A 66 -8.63 -3.73 -0.48
N GLU A 67 -7.47 -3.97 0.13
CA GLU A 67 -7.35 -4.72 1.37
C GLU A 67 -6.13 -4.26 2.19
N LEU A 68 -6.17 -4.48 3.51
CA LEU A 68 -5.05 -4.17 4.40
C LEU A 68 -4.09 -5.35 4.49
N LEU A 69 -2.84 -5.17 4.10
CA LEU A 69 -1.82 -6.22 4.14
C LEU A 69 -0.61 -5.80 4.96
N CYS A 70 -0.04 -6.73 5.72
CA CYS A 70 1.29 -6.55 6.30
C CYS A 70 2.35 -6.57 5.19
N TYR A 71 3.52 -6.00 5.45
CA TYR A 71 4.59 -5.92 4.47
C TYR A 71 4.95 -7.29 3.83
N PRO A 72 5.14 -8.40 4.58
CA PRO A 72 5.48 -9.68 3.98
C PRO A 72 4.43 -10.19 2.97
N CYS A 73 3.14 -10.10 3.32
CA CYS A 73 2.05 -10.49 2.44
C CYS A 73 1.95 -9.56 1.23
N HIS A 74 2.08 -8.26 1.45
CA HIS A 74 2.01 -7.25 0.39
C HIS A 74 3.13 -7.42 -0.64
N SER A 75 4.36 -7.59 -0.16
CA SER A 75 5.55 -7.81 -1.00
C SER A 75 5.41 -9.10 -1.81
N LYS A 76 4.93 -10.19 -1.19
CA LYS A 76 4.67 -11.46 -1.89
C LYS A 76 3.72 -11.29 -3.08
N LEU A 77 2.64 -10.51 -2.94
CA LEU A 77 1.69 -10.25 -4.04
C LEU A 77 2.28 -9.38 -5.16
N HIS A 78 3.21 -8.48 -4.82
CA HIS A 78 3.96 -7.71 -5.80
C HIS A 78 5.14 -8.47 -6.42
N GLY A 79 5.41 -9.72 -5.98
CA GLY A 79 6.58 -10.48 -6.40
C GLY A 79 7.90 -9.93 -5.85
N ILE A 80 7.85 -9.09 -4.81
CA ILE A 80 9.01 -8.53 -4.13
C ILE A 80 9.47 -9.51 -3.05
N ARG A 81 10.77 -9.83 -3.06
CA ARG A 81 11.43 -10.63 -2.02
C ARG A 81 12.31 -9.73 -1.18
N GLU A 82 12.21 -9.86 0.14
CA GLU A 82 13.20 -9.25 1.03
C GLU A 82 14.54 -9.94 0.81
N VAL A 83 15.59 -9.13 0.65
CA VAL A 83 16.96 -9.63 0.68
C VAL A 83 17.33 -9.78 2.15
N THR A 84 17.20 -10.99 2.68
CA THR A 84 17.84 -11.37 3.93
C THR A 84 19.31 -11.66 3.61
N GLU A 85 20.26 -11.06 4.33
CA GLU A 85 21.69 -11.31 4.11
C GLU A 85 21.97 -12.82 4.07
N SER A 86 22.39 -13.33 2.90
CA SER A 86 22.92 -14.69 2.74
C SER A 86 23.81 -14.71 1.50
N GLY A 87 25.12 -14.60 1.73
CA GLY A 87 26.15 -14.71 0.71
C GLY A 87 27.46 -14.03 1.11
N LYS A 88 28.07 -14.49 2.22
CA LYS A 88 29.54 -14.51 2.33
C LYS A 88 30.01 -15.86 1.83
#